data_AF-A0A484KUW7-F1
#
_entry.id   AF-A0A484KUW7-F1
#
_cell.length_a   1.000
_cell.length_b   1.000
_cell.length_c   1.000
_cell.angle_alpha   90.00
_cell.angle_beta   90.00
_cell.angle_gamma   90.00
#
_symmetry.space_group_name_H-M   'P 1'
#
loop_
_entity.id
_entity.type
_entity.pdbx_description
1 polymer ?
#
loop_
_entity_poly.entity_id
_entity_poly.type
_entity_poly.pdbx_seq_one_letter_code
_entity_poly.pdbx_strand_id
1 'polypeptide(L)'
;MGKSRPREEASARANHKFEKKVQFYTKVKDTVASLSAQKSITKKTKAQRRKKKLQAYDLSRLSESLPELNALHQPKKPTELKLNSKNRQKLVLKESKQLQAVTNHPAFQSNPLEAIFQHLQSTLPPDEWVHGSFVLVVFIFGSFFGY
;
A
#
# COMPACT_ATOMS: atom_id res chain seq x y z
N MET A 1 90.00 -5.49 22.89
CA MET A 1 88.62 -5.75 23.39
C MET A 1 87.62 -5.39 22.31
N GLY A 2 87.39 -6.29 21.35
CA GLY A 2 86.44 -6.08 20.25
C GLY A 2 85.00 -6.41 20.67
N LYS A 3 84.04 -5.56 20.33
CA LYS A 3 82.60 -5.84 20.44
C LYS A 3 81.98 -5.66 19.05
N SER A 4 81.88 -6.76 18.31
CA SER A 4 81.15 -6.85 17.05
C SER A 4 79.65 -7.05 17.34
N ARG A 5 78.84 -5.99 17.26
CA ARG A 5 77.36 -6.11 17.30
C ARG A 5 76.56 -5.48 16.14
N PRO A 6 77.06 -5.35 14.89
CA PRO A 6 76.23 -4.87 13.79
C PRO A 6 75.12 -5.87 13.40
N ARG A 7 75.28 -7.15 13.73
CA ARG A 7 74.35 -8.24 13.35
C ARG A 7 73.07 -8.28 14.20
N GLU A 8 73.14 -7.88 15.48
CA GLU A 8 72.00 -7.85 16.40
C GLU A 8 71.06 -6.67 16.12
N GLU A 9 71.58 -5.51 15.74
CA GLU A 9 70.75 -4.38 15.33
C GLU A 9 70.04 -4.63 13.99
N ALA A 10 70.69 -5.34 13.06
CA ALA A 10 70.09 -5.70 11.78
C ALA A 10 68.91 -6.67 11.97
N SER A 11 69.03 -7.67 12.86
CA SER A 11 67.93 -8.58 13.18
C SER A 11 66.81 -7.90 13.96
N ALA A 12 67.12 -6.96 14.87
CA ALA A 12 66.12 -6.14 15.56
C ALA A 12 65.29 -5.29 14.57
N ARG A 13 65.95 -4.65 13.59
CA ARG A 13 65.26 -3.89 12.53
C ARG A 13 64.42 -4.80 11.63
N ALA A 14 64.88 -6.02 11.34
CA ALA A 14 64.11 -7.00 10.57
C ALA A 14 62.86 -7.48 11.32
N ASN A 15 63.00 -7.79 12.61
CA ASN A 15 61.88 -8.16 13.49
C ASN A 15 60.85 -7.03 13.59
N HIS A 16 61.31 -5.79 13.72
CA HIS A 16 60.43 -4.62 13.74
C HIS A 16 59.62 -4.45 12.43
N LYS A 17 60.24 -4.73 11.28
CA LYS A 17 59.53 -4.72 9.98
C LYS A 17 58.50 -5.85 9.89
N PHE A 18 58.81 -7.03 10.42
CA PHE A 18 57.91 -8.17 10.45
C PHE A 18 56.69 -7.87 11.33
N GLU A 19 56.92 -7.33 12.53
CA GLU A 19 55.86 -7.00 13.48
C GLU A 19 54.90 -5.93 12.93
N LYS A 20 55.43 -4.92 12.23
CA LYS A 20 54.61 -3.94 11.48
C LYS A 20 53.72 -4.58 10.43
N LYS A 21 54.22 -5.59 9.69
CA LYS A 21 53.41 -6.33 8.71
C LYS A 21 52.30 -7.12 9.40
N VAL A 22 52.61 -7.81 10.50
CA VAL A 22 51.61 -8.55 11.29
C VAL A 22 50.50 -7.62 11.77
N GLN A 23 50.86 -6.48 12.37
CA GLN A 23 49.90 -5.48 12.84
C GLN A 23 49.04 -4.87 11.72
N PHE A 24 49.59 -4.75 10.50
CA PHE A 24 48.81 -4.29 9.35
C PHE A 24 47.77 -5.34 8.95
N TYR A 25 48.17 -6.61 8.82
CA TYR A 25 47.25 -7.68 8.43
C TYR A 25 46.16 -7.94 9.47
N THR A 26 46.45 -7.80 10.77
CA THR A 26 45.41 -7.89 11.81
C THR A 26 44.39 -6.76 11.66
N LYS A 27 44.84 -5.51 11.53
CA LYS A 27 43.94 -4.35 11.31
C LYS A 27 43.09 -4.48 10.06
N VAL A 28 43.65 -4.98 8.96
CA VAL A 28 42.87 -5.22 7.73
C VAL A 28 41.82 -6.32 7.93
N LYS A 29 42.15 -7.41 8.62
CA LYS A 29 41.17 -8.46 8.94
C LYS A 29 40.05 -7.95 9.84
N ASP A 30 40.39 -7.20 10.88
CA ASP A 30 39.42 -6.68 11.86
C ASP A 30 38.46 -5.67 11.21
N THR A 31 38.97 -4.79 10.35
CA THR A 31 38.14 -3.82 9.61
C THR A 31 37.22 -4.50 8.60
N VAL A 32 37.69 -5.52 7.88
CA VAL A 32 36.85 -6.31 6.96
C VAL A 32 35.75 -7.07 7.72
N ALA A 33 36.05 -7.62 8.89
CA ALA A 33 35.08 -8.30 9.75
C ALA A 33 34.02 -7.33 10.33
N SER A 34 34.44 -6.14 10.75
CA SER A 34 33.52 -5.09 11.24
C SER A 34 32.57 -4.61 10.14
N LEU A 35 33.09 -4.35 8.93
CA LEU A 35 32.30 -3.92 7.78
C LEU A 35 31.32 -4.99 7.27
N SER A 36 31.68 -6.28 7.39
CA SER A 36 30.78 -7.37 6.99
C SER A 36 29.64 -7.58 8.00
N ALA A 37 29.92 -7.44 9.30
CA ALA A 37 28.92 -7.51 10.36
C ALA A 37 27.88 -6.37 10.27
N GLN A 38 28.30 -5.15 9.88
CA GLN A 38 27.43 -3.98 9.82
C GLN A 38 26.44 -3.99 8.64
N LYS A 39 26.62 -4.86 7.63
CA LYS A 39 25.69 -5.01 6.50
C LYS A 39 24.35 -5.64 6.88
N SER A 40 24.24 -6.31 8.03
CA SER A 40 23.03 -7.04 8.43
C SER A 40 21.99 -6.19 9.18
N ILE A 41 22.35 -5.02 9.74
CA ILE A 41 21.48 -4.32 10.72
C ILE A 41 20.64 -3.16 10.14
N THR A 42 20.93 -2.58 8.96
CA THR A 42 20.33 -1.26 8.59
C THR A 42 19.42 -1.21 7.36
N LYS A 43 18.99 -2.33 6.77
CA LYS A 43 18.05 -2.27 5.63
C LYS A 43 16.76 -3.05 5.89
N LYS A 44 15.80 -2.43 6.60
CA LYS A 44 14.39 -2.80 6.44
C LYS A 44 14.06 -2.65 4.95
N THR A 45 13.95 -3.77 4.27
CA THR A 45 13.87 -3.79 2.82
C THR A 45 12.60 -3.07 2.35
N LYS A 46 12.72 -2.27 1.29
CA LYS A 46 11.59 -1.57 0.64
C LYS A 46 10.40 -2.52 0.38
N ALA A 47 10.68 -3.81 0.16
CA ALA A 47 9.71 -4.88 0.01
C ALA A 47 8.85 -5.09 1.27
N GLN A 48 9.43 -5.15 2.47
CA GLN A 48 8.67 -5.32 3.72
C GLN A 48 7.76 -4.12 4.00
N ARG A 49 8.23 -2.89 3.73
CA ARG A 49 7.41 -1.67 3.86
C ARG A 49 6.23 -1.67 2.89
N ARG A 50 6.42 -2.15 1.65
CA ARG A 50 5.35 -2.30 0.65
C ARG A 50 4.31 -3.35 1.06
N LYS A 51 4.75 -4.50 1.60
CA LYS A 51 3.84 -5.55 2.12
C LYS A 51 2.93 -5.02 3.23
N LYS A 52 3.47 -4.27 4.20
CA LYS A 52 2.66 -3.66 5.27
C LYS A 52 1.62 -2.66 4.75
N LYS A 53 1.92 -1.92 3.68
CA LYS A 53 0.94 -1.02 3.05
C LYS A 53 -0.18 -1.78 2.36
N LEU A 54 0.11 -2.86 1.64
CA LEU A 54 -0.92 -3.66 0.96
C LEU A 54 -1.92 -4.28 1.95
N GLN A 55 -1.44 -4.77 3.10
CA GLN A 55 -2.29 -5.32 4.17
C GLN A 55 -3.23 -4.27 4.80
N ALA A 56 -2.83 -3.00 4.83
CA ALA A 56 -3.69 -1.93 5.35
C ALA A 56 -4.87 -1.59 4.43
N TYR A 57 -4.81 -2.00 3.15
CA TYR A 57 -5.89 -1.83 2.17
C TYR A 57 -6.62 -3.15 1.92
N ASP A 58 -6.51 -4.14 2.82
CA ASP A 58 -7.32 -5.35 2.70
C ASP A 58 -8.78 -5.02 3.08
N LEU A 59 -9.64 -5.06 2.07
CA LEU A 59 -11.07 -4.76 2.18
C LEU A 59 -11.91 -6.03 2.38
N SER A 60 -11.28 -7.17 2.69
CA SER A 60 -11.95 -8.45 2.96
C SER A 60 -13.04 -8.37 4.04
N ARG A 61 -12.96 -7.41 4.96
CA ARG A 61 -14.01 -7.19 5.98
C ARG A 61 -15.28 -6.55 5.43
N LEU A 62 -15.22 -5.84 4.30
CA LEU A 62 -16.41 -5.19 3.71
C LEU A 62 -17.36 -6.18 3.04
N SER A 63 -16.86 -7.33 2.57
CA SER A 63 -17.71 -8.39 1.99
C SER A 63 -18.61 -9.06 3.01
N GLU A 64 -18.27 -8.99 4.30
CA GLU A 64 -19.13 -9.47 5.39
C GLU A 64 -20.30 -8.50 5.65
N SER A 65 -20.06 -7.19 5.53
CA SER A 65 -21.08 -6.15 5.75
C SER A 65 -22.05 -5.94 4.58
N LEU A 66 -21.68 -6.36 3.37
CA LEU A 66 -22.47 -6.13 2.15
C LEU A 66 -22.81 -7.47 1.47
N PRO A 67 -23.81 -8.22 1.99
CA PRO A 67 -24.17 -9.54 1.45
C PRO A 67 -24.60 -9.51 -0.02
N GLU A 68 -25.14 -8.38 -0.50
CA GLU A 68 -25.51 -8.16 -1.91
C GLU A 68 -24.31 -8.16 -2.87
N LEU A 69 -23.11 -7.82 -2.39
CA LEU A 69 -21.91 -7.80 -3.22
C LEU A 69 -21.52 -9.21 -3.70
N ASN A 70 -21.85 -10.23 -2.91
CA ASN A 70 -21.62 -11.63 -3.25
C ASN A 70 -22.59 -12.12 -4.34
N ALA A 71 -23.81 -11.56 -4.40
CA ALA A 71 -24.79 -11.88 -5.44
C ALA A 71 -24.42 -11.26 -6.81
N LEU A 72 -23.73 -10.12 -6.81
CA LEU A 72 -23.19 -9.48 -8.03
C LEU A 72 -21.87 -10.14 -8.50
N HIS A 73 -21.31 -11.05 -7.71
CA HIS A 73 -20.00 -11.64 -7.90
C HIS A 73 -20.03 -12.80 -8.90
N GLN A 74 -20.32 -12.51 -10.17
CA GLN A 74 -19.63 -13.24 -11.22
C GLN A 74 -18.12 -13.04 -11.00
N PRO A 75 -17.27 -14.08 -11.04
CA PRO A 75 -15.86 -13.99 -10.70
C PRO A 75 -15.10 -13.15 -11.74
N LYS A 76 -15.26 -11.82 -11.67
CA LYS A 76 -14.36 -10.88 -12.30
C LYS A 76 -13.07 -10.95 -11.50
N LYS A 77 -12.09 -11.63 -12.09
CA LYS A 77 -10.72 -11.71 -11.60
C LYS A 77 -10.31 -10.36 -11.02
N PRO A 78 -9.62 -10.32 -9.86
CA PRO A 78 -9.14 -9.08 -9.27
C PRO A 78 -8.38 -8.38 -10.36
N THR A 79 -8.97 -7.32 -10.90
CA THR A 79 -8.30 -6.56 -11.95
C THR A 79 -7.23 -5.84 -11.17
N GLU A 80 -6.04 -6.41 -11.12
CA GLU A 80 -4.82 -5.71 -10.77
C GLU A 80 -4.75 -4.56 -11.77
N LEU A 81 -5.40 -3.44 -11.44
CA LEU A 81 -5.43 -2.23 -12.24
C LEU A 81 -4.02 -1.68 -12.14
N LYS A 82 -3.13 -2.27 -12.93
CA LYS A 82 -1.75 -1.89 -13.12
C LYS A 82 -1.79 -0.60 -13.93
N LEU A 83 -2.20 0.46 -13.25
CA LEU A 83 -2.45 1.77 -13.83
C LEU A 83 -1.10 2.38 -14.19
N ASN A 84 -0.71 2.19 -15.45
CA ASN A 84 0.41 2.90 -16.06
C ASN A 84 0.09 4.42 -16.13
N SER A 85 1.12 5.26 -16.26
CA SER A 85 0.96 6.73 -16.29
C SER A 85 -0.01 7.20 -17.37
N LYS A 86 0.05 6.60 -18.57
CA LYS A 86 -0.86 6.91 -19.70
C LYS A 86 -2.32 6.56 -19.38
N ASN A 87 -2.56 5.44 -18.72
CA ASN A 87 -3.89 4.98 -18.30
C ASN A 87 -4.45 5.88 -17.21
N ARG A 88 -3.61 6.37 -16.29
CA ARG A 88 -4.01 7.37 -15.28
C ARG A 88 -4.42 8.67 -15.94
N GLN A 89 -3.65 9.17 -16.90
CA GLN A 89 -4.00 10.37 -17.65
C GLN A 89 -5.32 10.20 -18.41
N LYS A 90 -5.52 9.06 -19.09
CA LYS A 90 -6.79 8.75 -19.74
C LYS A 90 -7.96 8.70 -18.77
N LEU A 91 -7.77 8.14 -17.58
CA LEU A 91 -8.79 8.10 -16.53
C LEU A 91 -9.13 9.52 -16.08
N VAL A 92 -8.13 10.35 -15.75
CA VAL A 92 -8.34 11.75 -15.37
C VAL A 92 -9.12 12.52 -16.44
N LEU A 93 -8.78 12.35 -17.71
CA LEU A 93 -9.51 13.02 -18.81
C LEU A 93 -10.98 12.56 -18.89
N LYS A 94 -11.24 11.27 -18.68
CA LYS A 94 -12.61 10.73 -18.68
C LYS A 94 -13.43 11.29 -17.52
N GLU A 95 -12.91 11.18 -16.31
CA GLU A 95 -13.58 11.67 -15.09
C GLU A 95 -13.78 13.19 -15.15
N SER A 96 -12.78 13.94 -15.63
CA SER A 96 -12.88 15.39 -15.81
C SER A 96 -13.98 15.76 -16.80
N LYS A 97 -14.13 14.99 -17.90
CA LYS A 97 -15.20 15.22 -18.87
C LYS A 97 -16.58 14.91 -18.27
N GLN A 98 -16.70 13.84 -17.50
CA GLN A 98 -17.95 13.49 -16.81
C GLN A 98 -18.35 14.55 -15.78
N LEU A 99 -17.39 15.02 -14.98
CA LEU A 99 -17.63 16.09 -14.01
C LEU A 99 -18.05 17.38 -14.70
N GLN A 100 -17.39 17.74 -15.81
CA GLN A 100 -17.80 18.89 -16.62
C GLN A 100 -19.22 18.73 -17.17
N ALA A 101 -19.61 17.54 -17.61
CA ALA A 101 -20.97 17.30 -18.08
C ALA A 101 -22.03 17.52 -17.00
N VAL A 102 -21.77 17.08 -15.75
CA VAL A 102 -22.68 17.31 -14.62
C VAL A 102 -22.73 18.78 -14.23
N THR A 103 -21.57 19.44 -14.10
CA THR A 103 -21.47 20.85 -13.68
C THR A 103 -22.02 21.83 -14.72
N ASN A 104 -21.92 21.50 -16.00
CA ASN A 104 -22.50 22.30 -17.08
C ASN A 104 -24.01 22.03 -17.31
N HIS A 105 -24.60 21.06 -16.61
CA HIS A 105 -26.00 20.74 -16.77
C HIS A 105 -26.90 21.83 -16.16
N PRO A 106 -27.89 22.37 -16.89
CA PRO A 106 -28.68 23.50 -16.42
C PRO A 106 -29.46 23.19 -15.14
N ALA A 107 -30.03 21.98 -15.01
CA ALA A 107 -30.72 21.58 -13.79
C ALA A 107 -29.79 21.52 -12.56
N PHE A 108 -28.51 21.17 -12.76
CA PHE A 108 -27.52 21.10 -11.70
C PHE A 108 -27.06 22.50 -11.27
N GLN A 109 -26.97 23.45 -12.22
CA GLN A 109 -26.64 24.85 -11.92
C GLN A 109 -27.77 25.57 -11.17
N SER A 110 -29.03 25.27 -11.49
CA SER A 110 -30.19 25.89 -10.82
C SER A 110 -30.43 25.30 -9.43
N ASN A 111 -30.42 23.98 -9.29
CA ASN A 111 -30.62 23.30 -8.01
C ASN A 111 -29.87 21.96 -7.99
N PRO A 112 -28.66 21.90 -7.42
CA PRO A 112 -27.85 20.69 -7.44
C PRO A 112 -28.46 19.55 -6.63
N LEU A 113 -29.20 19.85 -5.55
CA LEU A 113 -29.82 18.82 -4.70
C LEU A 113 -30.95 18.11 -5.45
N GLU A 114 -31.82 18.87 -6.10
CA GLU A 114 -32.94 18.32 -6.87
C GLU A 114 -32.45 17.53 -8.09
N ALA A 115 -31.42 18.04 -8.78
CA ALA A 115 -30.83 17.33 -9.93
C ALA A 115 -30.23 15.98 -9.54
N ILE A 116 -29.58 15.89 -8.36
CA ILE A 116 -29.08 14.63 -7.82
C ILE A 116 -30.24 13.70 -7.48
N PHE A 117 -31.29 14.22 -6.82
CA PHE A 117 -32.47 13.43 -6.46
C PHE A 117 -33.15 12.82 -7.68
N GLN A 118 -33.40 13.64 -8.71
CA GLN A 118 -33.96 13.18 -9.98
C GLN A 118 -33.07 12.15 -10.67
N HIS A 119 -31.75 12.36 -10.66
CA HIS A 119 -30.80 11.38 -11.22
C HIS A 119 -30.87 10.05 -10.48
N LEU A 120 -30.88 10.06 -9.15
CA LEU A 120 -31.03 8.85 -8.34
C LEU A 120 -32.34 8.15 -8.66
N GLN A 121 -33.48 8.85 -8.66
CA GLN A 121 -34.77 8.27 -9.04
C GLN A 121 -34.77 7.64 -10.44
N SER A 122 -34.05 8.21 -11.39
CA SER A 122 -33.98 7.69 -12.77
C SER A 122 -33.04 6.49 -12.96
N THR A 123 -32.03 6.36 -12.10
CA THR A 123 -30.96 5.35 -12.24
C THR A 123 -31.15 4.16 -11.31
N LEU A 124 -31.98 4.32 -10.28
CA LEU A 124 -32.39 3.21 -9.44
C LEU A 124 -33.30 2.27 -10.23
N PRO A 125 -33.12 0.94 -10.09
CA PRO A 125 -34.04 -0.02 -10.67
C PRO A 125 -35.46 0.23 -10.12
N PRO A 126 -36.52 0.00 -10.92
CA PRO A 126 -37.88 0.06 -10.41
C PRO A 126 -38.00 -0.80 -9.14
N ASP A 127 -38.62 -0.23 -8.11
CA ASP A 127 -38.74 -0.82 -6.77
C ASP A 127 -39.56 -2.13 -6.77
N GLU A 128 -39.00 -3.22 -7.30
CA GLU A 128 -39.50 -4.57 -7.07
C GLU A 128 -39.14 -5.06 -5.64
N TRP A 129 -38.25 -4.36 -4.93
CA TRP A 129 -37.75 -4.77 -3.62
C TRP A 129 -38.22 -3.94 -2.42
N VAL A 130 -38.94 -2.82 -2.62
CA VAL A 130 -39.41 -1.99 -1.50
C VAL A 130 -40.82 -2.37 -1.04
N HIS A 131 -41.59 -3.05 -1.90
CA HIS A 131 -42.96 -3.48 -1.58
C HIS A 131 -43.03 -4.64 -0.58
N GLY A 132 -41.97 -5.46 -0.47
CA GLY A 132 -41.95 -6.61 0.46
C GLY A 132 -41.71 -6.24 1.93
N SER A 133 -40.96 -5.17 2.20
CA SER A 133 -40.57 -4.81 3.57
C SER A 133 -41.47 -3.75 4.20
N PHE A 134 -42.04 -2.83 3.42
CA PHE A 134 -42.91 -1.79 3.97
C PHE A 134 -44.30 -2.34 4.35
N VAL A 135 -44.83 -3.31 3.58
CA VAL A 135 -46.10 -3.98 3.90
C VAL A 135 -45.97 -4.81 5.17
N LEU A 136 -44.84 -5.47 5.43
CA LEU A 136 -44.65 -6.25 6.66
C LEU A 136 -44.62 -5.35 7.91
N VAL A 137 -44.00 -4.17 7.83
CA VAL A 137 -43.98 -3.22 8.96
C VAL A 137 -45.38 -2.64 9.22
N VAL A 138 -46.16 -2.34 8.18
CA VAL A 138 -47.55 -1.88 8.33
C VAL A 138 -48.47 -3.01 8.82
N PHE A 139 -48.27 -4.25 8.39
CA PHE A 139 -49.09 -5.39 8.81
C PHE A 139 -48.77 -5.84 10.26
N ILE A 140 -47.50 -5.78 10.68
CA ILE A 140 -47.08 -6.10 12.05
C ILE A 140 -47.54 -5.02 13.04
N PHE A 141 -47.53 -3.74 12.68
CA PHE A 141 -48.06 -2.67 13.55
C PHE A 141 -49.59 -2.53 13.50
N GLY A 142 -50.23 -2.83 12.35
CA GLY A 142 -51.68 -2.78 12.20
C GLY A 142 -52.44 -3.89 12.92
N SER A 143 -51.82 -5.04 13.20
CA SER A 143 -52.43 -6.10 14.03
C SER A 143 -52.25 -5.92 15.54
N PHE A 144 -51.46 -4.93 15.99
CA PHE A 144 -51.24 -4.68 17.42
C PHE A 144 -52.05 -3.50 17.98
N PHE A 145 -52.59 -2.64 17.12
CA PHE A 145 -53.49 -1.56 17.50
C PHE A 145 -54.78 -1.70 16.69
N GLY A 146 -55.74 -2.45 17.25
CA GLY A 146 -57.03 -2.68 16.62
C GLY A 146 -57.84 -1.39 16.45
N TYR A 147 -58.63 -1.36 15.38
CA TYR A 147 -60.07 -1.09 15.38
C TYR A 147 -60.69 -1.65 14.09
#